data_AF-A0AAQ0Q8M0-F1
#
_entry.id   AF-A0AAQ0Q8M0-F1
#
_cell.length_a   1.000
_cell.length_b   1.000
_cell.length_c   1.000
_cell.angle_alpha   90.00
_cell.angle_beta   90.00
_cell.angle_gamma   90.00
#
_symmetry.space_group_name_H-M   'P 1'
#
loop_
_entity.id
_entity.type
_entity.pdbx_description
1 polymer ?
#
loop_
_entity_poly.entity_id
_entity_poly.type
_entity_poly.pdbx_seq_one_letter_code
_entity_poly.pdbx_strand_id
1 'polypeptide(L)' 'MDFKGIKTPRLEKILVDVYCDDDLDYLHGSEWSRMFDNALSMYSVNRTAMLRYASRRNAKPVIEKAIENLGTHND' A
#
# COMPACT_ATOMS: atom_id res chain seq x y z
N MET A 1 -10.31 -3.14 11.88
CA MET A 1 -9.51 -3.73 12.98
C MET A 1 -9.68 -2.76 14.12
N ASP A 2 -9.84 -3.23 15.35
CA ASP A 2 -10.00 -2.35 16.50
C ASP A 2 -8.64 -2.21 17.19
N PHE A 3 -8.13 -0.97 17.26
CA PHE A 3 -6.97 -0.64 18.05
C PHE A 3 -7.43 0.19 19.24
N LYS A 4 -7.31 -0.37 20.44
CA LYS A 4 -7.79 0.26 21.70
C LYS A 4 -9.26 0.72 21.63
N GLY A 5 -10.12 -0.09 20.99
CA GLY A 5 -11.55 0.23 20.84
C GLY A 5 -11.88 1.21 19.71
N ILE A 6 -10.88 1.66 18.95
CA ILE A 6 -11.07 2.56 17.80
C ILE A 6 -10.89 1.78 16.51
N LYS A 7 -11.89 1.87 15.62
CA LYS A 7 -11.81 1.30 14.26
C LYS A 7 -10.68 2.00 13.50
N THR A 8 -9.62 1.25 13.24
CA THR A 8 -8.41 1.74 12.59
C THR A 8 -8.21 1.00 11.26
N PRO A 9 -7.85 1.71 10.17
CA PRO A 9 -7.47 1.06 8.92
C PRO A 9 -6.22 0.19 9.14
N ARG A 10 -6.12 -0.91 8.39
CA ARG A 10 -4.89 -1.70 8.35
C ARG A 10 -3.89 -1.06 7.40
N LEU A 11 -2.62 -1.44 7.53
CA LEU A 11 -1.53 -0.94 6.70
C LEU A 11 -1.81 -1.09 5.20
N GLU A 12 -2.41 -2.22 4.78
CA GLU A 12 -2.79 -2.45 3.38
C GLU A 12 -3.73 -1.38 2.83
N LYS A 13 -4.61 -0.86 3.69
CA LYS A 13 -5.58 0.16 3.32
C LYS A 13 -4.91 1.52 3.19
N ILE A 14 -4.12 1.87 4.19
CA ILE A 14 -3.37 3.14 4.26
C ILE A 14 -2.47 3.29 3.04
N LEU A 15 -1.69 2.25 2.67
CA LEU A 15 -0.77 2.32 1.53
C LEU A 15 -1.48 2.55 0.18
N VAL A 16 -2.67 1.98 0.01
CA VAL A 16 -3.49 2.18 -1.20
C VAL A 16 -4.15 3.55 -1.16
N ASP A 17 -4.64 3.99 0.00
CA ASP A 17 -5.25 5.32 0.14
C ASP A 17 -4.23 6.43 -0.16
N VAL A 18 -3.00 6.32 0.34
CA VAL A 18 -1.91 7.27 0.04
C VAL A 18 -1.59 7.35 -1.46
N TYR A 19 -1.82 6.27 -2.22
CA TYR A 19 -1.64 6.29 -3.67
C TYR A 19 -2.83 6.89 -4.44
N CYS A 20 -4.03 6.85 -3.85
CA CYS A 20 -5.27 7.10 -4.58
C CYS A 20 -6.00 8.37 -4.16
N ASP A 21 -5.60 9.03 -3.07
CA ASP A 21 -6.22 10.28 -2.62
C ASP A 21 -5.43 11.48 -3.12
N ASP A 22 -6.10 12.35 -3.87
CA ASP A 22 -5.51 13.58 -4.41
C ASP A 22 -5.04 14.53 -3.29
N ASP A 23 -5.68 14.47 -2.12
CA ASP A 23 -5.26 15.19 -0.92
C ASP A 23 -3.86 14.78 -0.42
N LEU A 24 -3.37 13.60 -0.86
CA LEU A 24 -2.08 13.02 -0.51
C LEU A 24 -1.09 13.03 -1.68
N ASP A 25 -1.38 13.77 -2.76
CA ASP A 25 -0.53 13.80 -3.96
C ASP A 25 0.91 14.27 -3.67
N TYR A 26 1.13 15.06 -2.61
CA TYR A 26 2.47 15.45 -2.14
C TYR A 26 3.33 14.26 -1.66
N LEU A 27 2.72 13.09 -1.40
CA LEU A 27 3.39 11.84 -1.07
C LEU A 27 3.61 10.94 -2.29
N HIS A 28 3.08 11.28 -3.46
CA HIS A 28 3.25 10.47 -4.67
C HIS A 28 4.70 10.46 -5.18
N GLY A 29 4.97 9.56 -6.13
CA GLY A 29 6.30 9.40 -6.71
C GLY A 29 7.26 8.65 -5.78
N SER A 30 8.44 9.23 -5.52
CA SER A 30 9.49 8.55 -4.76
C SER A 30 9.10 8.22 -3.34
N GLU A 31 8.28 9.07 -2.71
CA GLU A 31 7.97 8.93 -1.29
C GLU A 31 6.96 7.82 -1.03
N TRP A 32 5.96 7.71 -1.91
CA TRP A 32 5.05 6.57 -1.92
C TRP A 32 5.81 5.25 -2.13
N SER A 33 6.72 5.19 -3.12
CA SER A 33 7.53 4.00 -3.37
C SER A 33 8.35 3.61 -2.14
N ARG A 34 9.02 4.58 -1.50
CA ARG A 34 9.80 4.34 -0.28
C ARG A 34 8.92 3.82 0.86
N MET A 35 7.74 4.40 1.07
CA MET A 35 6.79 3.93 2.09
C MET A 35 6.31 2.50 1.79
N PHE A 36 6.02 2.20 0.52
CA PHE A 36 5.56 0.90 0.06
C PHE A 36 6.64 -0.18 0.27
N ASP A 37 7.88 0.13 -0.10
CA ASP A 37 9.04 -0.76 0.06
C ASP A 37 9.35 -1.04 1.53
N ASN A 38 9.37 0.02 2.35
CA ASN A 38 9.57 -0.13 3.80
C ASN A 38 8.45 -0.96 4.43
N ALA A 39 7.20 -0.72 4.03
CA ALA A 39 6.07 -1.46 4.60
C ALA A 39 6.13 -2.96 4.28
N LEU A 40 6.49 -3.31 3.04
CA LEU A 40 6.57 -4.70 2.59
C LEU A 40 7.83 -5.43 3.06
N SER A 41 8.91 -4.71 3.37
CA SER A 41 10.13 -5.28 3.94
C SER A 41 10.09 -5.43 5.47
N MET A 42 9.43 -4.51 6.18
CA MET A 42 9.44 -4.46 7.65
C MET A 42 8.25 -5.17 8.29
N TYR A 43 7.12 -5.32 7.59
CA TYR A 43 5.88 -5.83 8.18
C TYR A 43 5.28 -6.98 7.36
N SER A 44 4.53 -7.84 8.06
CA SER A 44 3.68 -8.82 7.38
C SER A 44 2.45 -8.12 6.79
N VAL A 45 2.46 -7.96 5.48
CA VAL A 45 1.37 -7.35 4.71
C VAL A 45 0.54 -8.43 4.03
N ASN A 46 -0.78 -8.38 4.21
CA ASN A 46 -1.71 -9.27 3.55
C ASN A 46 -1.98 -8.79 2.11
N ARG A 47 -1.17 -9.28 1.16
CA ARG A 47 -1.27 -8.94 -0.27
C ARG A 47 -2.67 -9.16 -0.84
N THR A 48 -3.35 -10.25 -0.49
CA THR A 48 -4.73 -10.51 -0.94
C THR A 48 -5.70 -9.43 -0.47
N ALA A 49 -5.59 -8.97 0.79
CA ALA A 49 -6.44 -7.92 1.32
C ALA A 49 -6.13 -6.55 0.69
N MET A 50 -4.85 -6.25 0.46
CA MET A 50 -4.38 -5.06 -0.24
C MET A 50 -4.91 -5.01 -1.67
N LEU A 51 -4.69 -6.05 -2.47
CA LEU A 51 -5.14 -6.11 -3.87
C LEU A 51 -6.66 -6.02 -4.00
N ARG A 52 -7.40 -6.68 -3.10
CA ARG A 52 -8.86 -6.54 -3.04
C ARG A 52 -9.29 -5.10 -2.75
N TYR A 53 -8.56 -4.37 -1.92
CA TYR A 53 -8.86 -2.98 -1.63
C TYR A 53 -8.44 -2.04 -2.78
N ALA A 54 -7.27 -2.26 -3.36
CA ALA A 54 -6.81 -1.57 -4.57
C ALA A 54 -7.80 -1.72 -5.73
N SER A 55 -8.43 -2.89 -5.91
CA SER A 55 -9.51 -3.05 -6.89
C SER A 55 -10.68 -2.10 -6.66
N ARG A 56 -11.05 -1.85 -5.40
CA ARG A 56 -12.16 -0.93 -5.07
C ARG A 56 -11.79 0.53 -5.34
N ARG A 57 -10.51 0.87 -5.33
CA ARG A 57 -9.96 2.20 -5.65
C ARG A 57 -9.50 2.32 -7.11
N ASN A 58 -9.77 1.32 -7.97
CA ASN A 58 -9.30 1.25 -9.35
C ASN A 58 -7.76 1.29 -9.52
N ALA A 59 -7.01 0.90 -8.48
CA ALA A 59 -5.54 0.95 -8.46
C ALA A 59 -4.87 -0.43 -8.51
N LYS A 60 -5.65 -1.52 -8.65
CA LYS A 60 -5.12 -2.89 -8.61
C LYS A 60 -3.88 -3.11 -9.52
N PRO A 61 -3.89 -2.72 -10.82
CA PRO A 61 -2.74 -2.98 -11.69
C PRO A 61 -1.45 -2.29 -11.22
N VAL A 62 -1.58 -1.07 -10.69
CA VAL A 62 -0.41 -0.30 -10.20
C VAL A 62 0.15 -0.93 -8.93
N ILE A 63 -0.72 -1.31 -8.00
CA ILE A 63 -0.30 -1.96 -6.75
C ILE A 63 0.31 -3.34 -7.03
N GLU A 64 -0.24 -4.12 -7.98
CA GLU A 64 0.38 -5.38 -8.42
C GLU A 64 1.79 -5.14 -8.97
N LYS A 65 1.96 -4.12 -9.82
CA LYS A 65 3.26 -3.79 -10.39
C LYS A 65 4.29 -3.38 -9.32
N ALA A 66 3.87 -2.57 -8.35
CA ALA A 66 4.73 -2.17 -7.24
C ALA A 66 5.17 -3.38 -6.38
N ILE A 67 4.27 -4.34 -6.16
CA ILE A 67 4.57 -5.58 -5.45
C ILE A 67 5.58 -6.45 -6.21
N GLU A 68 5.50 -6.50 -7.54
CA GLU A 68 6.43 -7.24 -8.41
C GLU A 68 7.83 -6.61 -8.40
N ASN A 69 7.92 -5.28 -8.52
CA ASN A 69 9.18 -4.55 -8.60
C ASN A 69 10.05 -4.72 -7.33
N LEU A 70 9.43 -4.95 -6.17
CA LEU A 70 10.14 -5.30 -4.94
C LEU A 70 10.88 -6.64 -5.02
N GLY A 71 10.37 -7.59 -5.80
CA GLY A 71 11.03 -8.88 -6.01
C GLY A 71 12.31 -8.75 -6.84
N THR A 72 12.37 -7.77 -7.75
CA THR A 72 13.48 -7.60 -8.71
C THR A 72 14.65 -6.76 -8.19
N HIS A 73 14.52 -6.10 -7.03
CA HIS A 73 15.59 -5.29 -6.42
C HIS A 73 16.44 -6.06 -5.39
N ASN A 74 16.15 -7.35 -5.17
CA ASN A 74 16.89 -8.23 -4.25
C ASN A 74 17.80 -9.25 -4.98
N ASP A 75 17.96 -9.13 -6.30
CA ASP A 75 18.84 -9.95 -7.14
C ASP A 75 20.11 -9.19 -7.58
#